data_AF-A0A3E2CS36-F1
#
_entry.id   AF-A0A3E2CS36-F1
#
_cell.length_a   1.000
_cell.length_b   1.000
_cell.length_c   1.000
_cell.angle_alpha   90.00
_cell.angle_beta   90.00
_cell.angle_gamma   90.00
#
_symmetry.space_group_name_H-M   'P 1'
#
loop_
_entity.id
_entity.type
_entity.pdbx_description
1 polymer ?
#
loop_
_entity_poly.entity_id
_entity_poly.type
_entity_poly.pdbx_seq_one_letter_code
_entity_poly.pdbx_strand_id
1 'polypeptide(L)'
;FGEIINEIKKLSPTEGLLGFYRGRVYAYGHLSKNGVGLFSGKNISNIDSINNFDISYVTDMSYLFKDSSLTDFSFLSGWDVSKVTNMQSMFEGCTGLEDISGLANWNVGSVTNMKSMFEGCTFLDDISGLSGWARKASKDSQTGKTIAARNVSNVTDMSNMFEGCTSLKSLKGLEDWDVSNVRSMSGMFASIIKNQNQHDALNPVDGYAGEMAIDSVKPLSKWNVGNVMNMNRMFEGCASITDFTGLEGWDTKSVVAMIGMFEYCKGISSLGFLKKWTVKNVEYMMAMFALCDKIKNTEGLENWNVSNVKKMDDMFAGCSSLDSISGLSNWNTSGKSSTSKLTSTYRMFYNCSFLSDLQPLSGWNVGSVTDMHDMFNNCGSLTGLEPLSGWDVGSVKNMNSMFIGCNGLTSLESLSKWLNDKSSVTDMSSMFSGCNSLSDLKGLEKWNVSNVKNMSSMFSGCATDIYGSGDDPNPIGIKGLADISALSDWNVRSVTDMSSMFRDCT
;
A
#
# COMPACT_ATOMS: atom_id res chain seq x y z
N PHE A 1 37.58 18.05 -16.56
CA PHE A 1 37.82 19.02 -15.47
C PHE A 1 37.14 20.38 -15.66
N GLY A 2 37.46 21.15 -16.71
CA GLY A 2 36.88 22.50 -16.89
C GLY A 2 35.35 22.52 -16.88
N GLU A 3 34.71 21.53 -17.49
CA GLU A 3 33.25 21.37 -17.49
C GLU A 3 32.69 21.08 -16.10
N ILE A 4 33.28 20.15 -15.34
CA ILE A 4 32.89 19.86 -13.96
C ILE A 4 32.96 21.12 -13.09
N ILE A 5 34.04 21.90 -13.23
CA ILE A 5 34.19 23.18 -12.51
C ILE A 5 33.07 24.15 -12.89
N ASN A 6 32.75 24.26 -14.18
CA ASN A 6 31.68 25.12 -14.67
C ASN A 6 30.30 24.68 -14.17
N GLU A 7 30.02 23.37 -14.12
CA GLU A 7 28.77 22.85 -13.57
C GLU A 7 28.68 23.09 -12.05
N ILE A 8 29.75 22.88 -11.29
CA ILE A 8 29.75 23.19 -9.84
C ILE A 8 29.52 24.68 -9.59
N LYS A 9 30.09 25.57 -10.42
CA LYS A 9 29.81 27.03 -10.36
C LYS A 9 28.33 27.37 -10.60
N LYS A 10 27.59 26.56 -11.37
CA LYS A 10 26.14 26.75 -11.55
C LYS A 10 25.36 26.36 -10.28
N LEU A 11 25.84 25.35 -9.55
CA LEU A 11 25.23 24.91 -8.29
C LEU A 11 25.46 25.94 -7.17
N SER A 12 26.64 26.56 -7.07
CA SER A 12 26.89 27.64 -6.12
C SER A 12 27.64 28.82 -6.76
N PRO A 13 26.96 29.97 -6.95
CA PRO A 13 27.58 31.17 -7.51
C PRO A 13 28.61 31.84 -6.59
N THR A 14 28.62 31.50 -5.29
CA THR A 14 29.58 32.04 -4.30
C THR A 14 30.77 31.12 -4.16
N GLU A 15 31.99 31.67 -4.27
CA GLU A 15 33.25 30.93 -4.06
C GLU A 15 33.24 30.25 -2.68
N GLY A 16 33.54 28.94 -2.64
CA GLY A 16 33.60 28.18 -1.38
C GLY A 16 33.31 26.68 -1.47
N LEU A 17 32.66 26.20 -2.54
CA LEU A 17 32.44 24.76 -2.75
C LEU A 17 33.62 24.04 -3.40
N LEU A 18 34.61 24.79 -3.92
CA LEU A 18 35.74 24.23 -4.66
C LEU A 18 37.07 24.77 -4.15
N GLY A 19 38.01 23.86 -3.93
CA GLY A 19 39.42 24.14 -3.72
C GLY A 19 40.25 23.54 -4.85
N PHE A 20 41.29 24.25 -5.28
CA PHE A 20 42.23 23.74 -6.29
C PHE A 20 43.63 23.70 -5.70
N TYR A 21 44.21 22.51 -5.64
CA TYR A 21 45.56 22.35 -5.13
C TYR A 21 46.28 21.19 -5.81
N ARG A 22 47.48 21.46 -6.35
CA ARG A 22 48.36 20.47 -7.01
C ARG A 22 47.67 19.58 -8.06
N GLY A 23 46.80 20.16 -8.88
CA GLY A 23 46.08 19.42 -9.94
C GLY A 23 44.88 18.59 -9.45
N ARG A 24 44.50 18.72 -8.17
CA ARG A 24 43.26 18.16 -7.60
C ARG A 24 42.21 19.23 -7.36
N VAL A 25 40.97 18.79 -7.46
CA VAL A 25 39.76 19.57 -7.16
C VAL A 25 39.16 19.01 -5.89
N TYR A 26 38.97 19.86 -4.89
CA TYR A 26 38.37 19.51 -3.61
C TYR A 26 36.96 20.08 -3.57
N ALA A 27 35.96 19.22 -3.42
CA ALA A 27 34.58 19.62 -3.24
C ALA A 27 34.22 19.70 -1.74
N TYR A 28 33.44 20.71 -1.38
CA TYR A 28 33.00 20.98 -0.02
C TYR A 28 31.48 21.12 0.03
N GLY A 29 30.85 20.78 1.16
CA GLY A 29 29.44 21.07 1.39
C GLY A 29 28.51 20.26 0.50
N HIS A 30 27.89 20.86 -0.50
CA HIS A 30 26.83 20.22 -1.31
C HIS A 30 27.21 20.12 -2.79
N LEU A 31 26.81 19.02 -3.42
CA LEU A 31 26.93 18.79 -4.87
C LEU A 31 25.57 18.86 -5.60
N SER A 32 24.60 19.52 -4.99
CA SER A 32 23.26 19.71 -5.55
C SER A 32 22.62 21.01 -5.09
N LYS A 33 21.63 21.48 -5.86
CA LYS A 33 20.82 22.64 -5.53
C LYS A 33 19.44 22.52 -6.15
N ASN A 34 18.39 22.80 -5.37
CA ASN A 34 17.00 22.82 -5.83
C ASN A 34 16.60 21.53 -6.60
N GLY A 35 17.03 20.36 -6.13
CA GLY A 35 16.71 19.08 -6.75
C GLY A 35 17.54 18.71 -7.97
N VAL A 36 18.58 19.48 -8.29
CA VAL A 36 19.49 19.22 -9.42
C VAL A 36 20.90 18.97 -8.89
N GLY A 37 21.41 17.76 -9.10
CA GLY A 37 22.79 17.39 -8.80
C GLY A 37 23.75 17.68 -9.95
N LEU A 38 25.05 17.61 -9.66
CA LEU A 38 26.13 17.97 -10.59
C LEU A 38 26.07 17.24 -11.94
N PHE A 39 25.71 15.95 -11.94
CA PHE A 39 25.60 15.12 -13.14
C PHE A 39 24.15 14.79 -13.49
N SER A 40 23.18 15.50 -12.90
CA SER A 40 21.77 15.20 -13.10
C SER A 40 21.31 15.52 -14.53
N GLY A 41 20.60 14.57 -15.15
CA GLY A 41 20.07 14.64 -16.52
C GLY A 41 21.14 14.75 -17.60
N LYS A 42 22.42 14.52 -17.25
CA LYS A 42 23.52 14.67 -18.19
C LYS A 42 23.69 13.38 -19.00
N ASN A 43 23.81 13.54 -20.31
CA ASN A 43 24.16 12.46 -21.22
C ASN A 43 25.69 12.26 -21.23
N ILE A 44 26.21 11.60 -20.20
CA ILE A 44 27.66 11.35 -20.01
C ILE A 44 27.89 9.84 -20.11
N SER A 45 28.91 9.44 -20.88
CA SER A 45 29.30 8.03 -21.03
C SER A 45 30.48 7.61 -20.15
N ASN A 46 31.30 8.57 -19.69
CA ASN A 46 32.44 8.36 -18.79
C ASN A 46 32.83 9.69 -18.11
N ILE A 47 33.42 9.64 -16.92
CA ILE A 47 34.02 10.78 -16.23
C ILE A 47 35.54 10.58 -16.13
N ASP A 48 36.28 11.05 -17.14
CA ASP A 48 37.74 10.97 -17.15
C ASP A 48 38.37 11.76 -15.99
N SER A 49 39.45 11.20 -15.43
CA SER A 49 40.24 11.81 -14.36
C SER A 49 39.47 12.13 -13.07
N ILE A 50 38.34 11.48 -12.83
CA ILE A 50 37.56 11.63 -11.58
C ILE A 50 38.38 11.33 -10.31
N ASN A 51 39.48 10.58 -10.43
CA ASN A 51 40.42 10.34 -9.33
C ASN A 51 41.12 11.60 -8.78
N ASN A 52 41.09 12.74 -9.50
CA ASN A 52 41.58 14.01 -8.96
C ASN A 52 40.44 14.86 -8.35
N PHE A 53 39.21 14.35 -8.27
CA PHE A 53 38.07 14.98 -7.65
C PHE A 53 37.86 14.40 -6.23
N ASP A 54 38.30 15.15 -5.23
CA ASP A 54 38.23 14.79 -3.82
C ASP A 54 36.92 15.29 -3.20
N ILE A 55 36.09 14.37 -2.75
CA ILE A 55 34.78 14.64 -2.14
C ILE A 55 34.77 14.46 -0.61
N SER A 56 35.94 14.29 0.04
CA SER A 56 36.05 14.01 1.49
C SER A 56 35.53 15.11 2.42
N TYR A 57 35.10 16.25 1.87
CA TYR A 57 34.47 17.36 2.60
C TYR A 57 33.03 17.64 2.16
N VAL A 58 32.47 16.81 1.28
CA VAL A 58 31.07 16.87 0.86
C VAL A 58 30.19 16.26 1.94
N THR A 59 29.12 16.97 2.28
CA THR A 59 28.07 16.56 3.21
C THR A 59 26.76 16.23 2.50
N ASP A 60 26.51 16.77 1.30
CA ASP A 60 25.28 16.51 0.53
C ASP A 60 25.59 16.07 -0.90
N MET A 61 25.17 14.86 -1.23
CA MET A 61 25.29 14.24 -2.57
C MET A 61 23.91 13.92 -3.17
N SER A 62 22.86 14.56 -2.66
CA SER A 62 21.52 14.35 -3.18
C SER A 62 21.46 14.66 -4.68
N TYR A 63 20.66 13.92 -5.43
CA TYR A 63 20.44 14.12 -6.87
C TYR A 63 21.69 14.03 -7.75
N LEU A 64 22.86 13.62 -7.21
CA LEU A 64 24.16 13.81 -7.87
C LEU A 64 24.18 13.28 -9.32
N PHE A 65 23.63 12.09 -9.52
CA PHE A 65 23.54 11.41 -10.81
C PHE A 65 22.11 11.24 -11.29
N LYS A 66 21.11 11.92 -10.69
CA LYS A 66 19.71 11.72 -11.04
C LYS A 66 19.47 11.84 -12.55
N ASP A 67 18.80 10.87 -13.17
CA ASP A 67 18.50 10.79 -14.61
C ASP A 67 19.76 10.80 -15.51
N SER A 68 20.92 10.38 -14.98
CA SER A 68 22.16 10.26 -15.74
C SER A 68 22.14 9.02 -16.66
N SER A 69 22.76 9.16 -17.83
CA SER A 69 22.95 8.05 -18.78
C SER A 69 24.21 7.20 -18.51
N LEU A 70 24.93 7.45 -17.42
CA LEU A 70 26.15 6.71 -17.07
C LEU A 70 25.83 5.23 -16.84
N THR A 71 26.72 4.36 -17.30
CA THR A 71 26.62 2.89 -17.11
C THR A 71 27.74 2.33 -16.24
N ASP A 72 28.92 2.97 -16.23
CA ASP A 72 30.05 2.57 -15.39
C ASP A 72 30.17 3.50 -14.19
N PHE A 73 29.92 2.95 -13.00
CA PHE A 73 30.07 3.64 -11.72
C PHE A 73 31.24 3.11 -10.88
N SER A 74 32.13 2.28 -11.45
CA SER A 74 33.26 1.66 -10.75
C SER A 74 34.21 2.68 -10.12
N PHE A 75 34.29 3.88 -10.69
CA PHE A 75 35.08 5.00 -10.19
C PHE A 75 34.68 5.48 -8.79
N LEU A 76 33.45 5.18 -8.35
CA LEU A 76 32.95 5.53 -7.02
C LEU A 76 33.66 4.77 -5.89
N SER A 77 34.35 3.66 -6.19
CA SER A 77 35.08 2.86 -5.20
C SER A 77 36.18 3.63 -4.46
N GLY A 78 36.73 4.69 -5.06
CA GLY A 78 37.75 5.54 -4.45
C GLY A 78 37.21 6.73 -3.64
N TRP A 79 35.89 6.94 -3.58
CA TRP A 79 35.29 8.12 -2.95
C TRP A 79 35.17 7.97 -1.42
N ASP A 80 35.67 8.97 -0.69
CA ASP A 80 35.47 9.08 0.76
C ASP A 80 34.17 9.82 1.08
N VAL A 81 33.10 9.05 1.30
CA VAL A 81 31.77 9.56 1.65
C VAL A 81 31.56 9.71 3.17
N SER A 82 32.61 9.62 3.99
CA SER A 82 32.46 9.54 5.46
C SER A 82 31.80 10.75 6.13
N LYS A 83 31.73 11.90 5.45
CA LYS A 83 31.05 13.12 5.92
C LYS A 83 29.68 13.36 5.28
N VAL A 84 29.28 12.52 4.33
CA VAL A 84 28.01 12.67 3.61
C VAL A 84 26.87 12.32 4.55
N THR A 85 25.92 13.23 4.68
CA THR A 85 24.72 13.09 5.51
C THR A 85 23.45 12.91 4.68
N ASN A 86 23.46 13.32 3.41
CA ASN A 86 22.32 13.26 2.50
C ASN A 86 22.70 12.59 1.16
N MET A 87 22.04 11.48 0.84
CA MET A 87 22.16 10.73 -0.42
C MET A 87 20.83 10.63 -1.17
N GLN A 88 19.86 11.50 -0.85
CA GLN A 88 18.53 11.47 -1.44
C GLN A 88 18.60 11.51 -2.97
N SER A 89 17.87 10.62 -3.66
CA SER A 89 17.75 10.61 -5.13
C SER A 89 19.09 10.55 -5.87
N MET A 90 20.17 10.08 -5.23
CA MET A 90 21.51 10.19 -5.79
C MET A 90 21.64 9.54 -7.16
N PHE A 91 20.97 8.40 -7.37
CA PHE A 91 20.92 7.66 -8.63
C PHE A 91 19.49 7.51 -9.16
N GLU A 92 18.54 8.34 -8.72
CA GLU A 92 17.14 8.27 -9.19
C GLU A 92 17.10 8.33 -10.73
N GLY A 93 16.39 7.42 -11.39
CA GLY A 93 16.25 7.38 -12.84
C GLY A 93 17.51 6.98 -13.62
N CYS A 94 18.57 6.52 -12.96
CA CYS A 94 19.77 5.98 -13.62
C CYS A 94 19.50 4.61 -14.23
N THR A 95 18.82 4.57 -15.38
CA THR A 95 18.52 3.30 -16.06
C THR A 95 19.78 2.58 -16.56
N GLY A 96 20.94 3.24 -16.65
CA GLY A 96 22.20 2.58 -16.98
C GLY A 96 22.89 1.86 -15.81
N LEU A 97 22.42 2.05 -14.56
CA LEU A 97 23.05 1.51 -13.37
C LEU A 97 22.71 0.02 -13.19
N GLU A 98 23.67 -0.85 -13.49
CA GLU A 98 23.59 -2.30 -13.30
C GLU A 98 24.54 -2.78 -12.17
N ASP A 99 25.79 -2.29 -12.16
CA ASP A 99 26.81 -2.68 -11.17
C ASP A 99 27.01 -1.60 -10.11
N ILE A 100 26.70 -1.93 -8.86
CA ILE A 100 26.92 -1.10 -7.67
C ILE A 100 28.08 -1.57 -6.78
N SER A 101 28.93 -2.48 -7.26
CA SER A 101 30.10 -2.99 -6.51
C SER A 101 31.06 -1.88 -6.08
N GLY A 102 31.12 -0.79 -6.84
CA GLY A 102 31.85 0.43 -6.50
C GLY A 102 31.41 1.08 -5.17
N LEU A 103 30.21 0.77 -4.67
CA LEU A 103 29.67 1.33 -3.42
C LEU A 103 30.04 0.50 -2.18
N ALA A 104 30.58 -0.71 -2.36
CA ALA A 104 30.67 -1.71 -1.29
C ALA A 104 31.52 -1.30 -0.08
N ASN A 105 32.49 -0.41 -0.27
CA ASN A 105 33.41 0.03 0.79
C ASN A 105 33.09 1.41 1.37
N TRP A 106 31.97 2.03 0.95
CA TRP A 106 31.57 3.35 1.42
C TRP A 106 31.30 3.38 2.92
N ASN A 107 31.80 4.43 3.58
CA ASN A 107 31.46 4.72 4.96
C ASN A 107 30.17 5.55 5.02
N VAL A 108 29.02 4.87 5.05
CA VAL A 108 27.70 5.51 5.16
C VAL A 108 27.30 5.84 6.60
N GLY A 109 28.23 5.74 7.57
CA GLY A 109 27.95 5.94 9.00
C GLY A 109 27.46 7.34 9.37
N SER A 110 27.62 8.34 8.50
CA SER A 110 27.10 9.70 8.72
C SER A 110 25.77 9.98 7.99
N VAL A 111 25.33 9.06 7.12
CA VAL A 111 24.15 9.26 6.28
C VAL A 111 22.88 9.18 7.12
N THR A 112 21.99 10.16 6.93
CA THR A 112 20.70 10.27 7.62
C THR A 112 19.51 10.14 6.69
N ASN A 113 19.70 10.40 5.39
CA ASN A 113 18.66 10.39 4.35
C ASN A 113 19.14 9.61 3.11
N MET A 114 18.44 8.53 2.78
CA MET A 114 18.65 7.69 1.59
C MET A 114 17.37 7.60 0.72
N LYS A 115 16.43 8.53 0.92
CA LYS A 115 15.17 8.56 0.18
C LYS A 115 15.41 8.51 -1.33
N SER A 116 14.70 7.65 -2.05
CA SER A 116 14.74 7.54 -3.52
C SER A 116 16.13 7.27 -4.11
N MET A 117 17.12 6.80 -3.32
CA MET A 117 18.51 6.76 -3.75
C MET A 117 18.73 6.00 -5.07
N PHE A 118 17.99 4.92 -5.31
CA PHE A 118 18.01 4.12 -6.53
C PHE A 118 16.62 4.03 -7.20
N GLU A 119 15.70 4.95 -6.90
CA GLU A 119 14.35 4.94 -7.48
C GLU A 119 14.43 4.95 -9.02
N GLY A 120 13.74 4.04 -9.70
CA GLY A 120 13.71 3.95 -11.16
C GLY A 120 15.00 3.45 -11.82
N CYS A 121 15.95 2.86 -11.08
CA CYS A 121 17.10 2.15 -11.65
C CYS A 121 16.67 0.81 -12.26
N THR A 122 16.03 0.83 -13.42
CA THR A 122 15.33 -0.34 -13.97
C THR A 122 16.24 -1.51 -14.36
N PHE A 123 17.55 -1.31 -14.54
CA PHE A 123 18.52 -2.36 -14.86
C PHE A 123 19.30 -2.87 -13.64
N LEU A 124 19.12 -2.27 -12.45
CA LEU A 124 19.75 -2.74 -11.23
C LEU A 124 19.13 -4.08 -10.80
N ASP A 125 19.87 -5.17 -10.94
CA ASP A 125 19.37 -6.53 -10.67
C ASP A 125 20.01 -7.23 -9.45
N ASP A 126 21.22 -6.81 -9.05
CA ASP A 126 21.94 -7.28 -7.88
C ASP A 126 22.33 -6.13 -6.93
N ILE A 127 21.88 -6.23 -5.67
CA ILE A 127 22.23 -5.29 -4.60
C ILE A 127 23.19 -5.85 -3.55
N SER A 128 23.80 -7.01 -3.81
CA SER A 128 24.73 -7.68 -2.87
C SER A 128 25.95 -6.84 -2.50
N GLY A 129 26.35 -5.91 -3.38
CA GLY A 129 27.39 -4.91 -3.13
C GLY A 129 27.11 -4.04 -1.89
N LEU A 130 25.84 -3.90 -1.48
CA LEU A 130 25.45 -3.11 -0.31
C LEU A 130 25.70 -3.81 1.05
N SER A 131 26.11 -5.08 1.04
CA SER A 131 26.45 -5.83 2.27
C SER A 131 27.52 -5.14 3.12
N GLY A 132 28.42 -4.37 2.49
CA GLY A 132 29.45 -3.61 3.19
C GLY A 132 28.91 -2.49 4.09
N TRP A 133 27.66 -2.06 3.90
CA TRP A 133 26.99 -1.03 4.69
C TRP A 133 26.39 -1.56 6.00
N ALA A 134 26.80 -2.76 6.43
CA ALA A 134 26.44 -3.36 7.72
C ALA A 134 27.57 -3.33 8.76
N ARG A 135 28.75 -2.78 8.42
CA ARG A 135 29.95 -2.82 9.29
C ARG A 135 29.74 -2.08 10.61
N LYS A 136 29.58 -2.84 11.69
CA LYS A 136 29.47 -2.34 13.07
C LYS A 136 30.77 -1.72 13.57
N ALA A 137 30.65 -0.86 14.58
CA ALA A 137 31.82 -0.34 15.29
C ALA A 137 32.63 -1.50 15.89
N SER A 138 33.95 -1.36 15.86
CA SER A 138 34.87 -2.38 16.36
C SER A 138 36.07 -1.73 17.05
N LYS A 139 36.93 -2.54 17.67
CA LYS A 139 38.22 -2.07 18.17
C LYS A 139 39.32 -2.56 17.25
N ASP A 140 40.24 -1.67 16.90
CA ASP A 140 41.47 -2.02 16.22
C ASP A 140 42.27 -2.99 17.09
N SER A 141 42.65 -4.14 16.52
CA SER A 141 43.25 -5.25 17.26
C SER A 141 44.67 -4.96 17.76
N GLN A 142 45.34 -3.95 17.19
CA GLN A 142 46.72 -3.60 17.53
C GLN A 142 46.80 -2.40 18.47
N THR A 143 45.98 -1.38 18.21
CA THR A 143 45.99 -0.09 18.91
C THR A 143 44.88 0.03 19.96
N GLY A 144 43.87 -0.86 19.93
CA GLY A 144 42.70 -0.81 20.80
C GLY A 144 41.76 0.36 20.53
N LYS A 145 42.04 1.21 19.53
CA LYS A 145 41.22 2.36 19.17
C LYS A 145 39.88 1.93 18.57
N THR A 146 38.84 2.68 18.89
CA THR A 146 37.50 2.43 18.31
C THR A 146 37.51 2.83 16.84
N ILE A 147 37.10 1.90 15.99
CA ILE A 147 36.75 2.12 14.59
C ILE A 147 35.25 2.37 14.58
N ALA A 148 34.85 3.57 14.14
CA ALA A 148 33.44 3.94 14.05
C ALA A 148 32.68 2.99 13.11
N ALA A 149 31.39 2.79 13.37
CA ALA A 149 30.52 2.05 12.48
C ALA A 149 30.47 2.72 11.10
N ARG A 150 30.38 1.90 10.05
CA ARG A 150 30.29 2.33 8.65
C ARG A 150 29.01 1.78 8.04
N ASN A 151 27.91 1.96 8.74
CA ASN A 151 26.65 1.29 8.46
C ASN A 151 25.47 2.25 8.44
N VAL A 152 24.32 1.76 8.01
CA VAL A 152 23.08 2.54 7.87
C VAL A 152 22.39 2.92 9.19
N SER A 153 23.05 2.73 10.34
CA SER A 153 22.42 2.93 11.67
C SER A 153 21.96 4.35 11.95
N ASN A 154 22.46 5.37 11.25
CA ASN A 154 22.01 6.76 11.41
C ASN A 154 20.92 7.18 10.40
N VAL A 155 20.55 6.30 9.47
CA VAL A 155 19.54 6.59 8.46
C VAL A 155 18.16 6.63 9.09
N THR A 156 17.42 7.69 8.80
CA THR A 156 16.05 7.93 9.30
C THR A 156 14.99 7.82 8.21
N ASP A 157 15.37 8.01 6.95
CA ASP A 157 14.46 7.93 5.79
C ASP A 157 15.08 7.06 4.68
N MET A 158 14.41 5.96 4.36
CA MET A 158 14.71 5.03 3.26
C MET A 158 13.52 4.93 2.29
N SER A 159 12.61 5.91 2.31
CA SER A 159 11.42 5.88 1.46
C SER A 159 11.82 5.78 -0.01
N ASN A 160 11.13 4.94 -0.77
CA ASN A 160 11.28 4.77 -2.22
C ASN A 160 12.70 4.35 -2.67
N MET A 161 13.56 3.88 -1.75
CA MET A 161 14.98 3.68 -2.05
C MET A 161 15.23 2.79 -3.28
N PHE A 162 14.41 1.77 -3.50
CA PHE A 162 14.45 0.88 -4.67
C PHE A 162 13.10 0.85 -5.42
N GLU A 163 12.26 1.88 -5.28
CA GLU A 163 10.97 1.95 -5.99
C GLU A 163 11.23 1.91 -7.50
N GLY A 164 10.57 1.01 -8.22
CA GLY A 164 10.72 0.88 -9.67
C GLY A 164 12.02 0.21 -10.16
N CYS A 165 12.83 -0.38 -9.28
CA CYS A 165 13.96 -1.25 -9.67
C CYS A 165 13.45 -2.59 -10.21
N THR A 166 12.81 -2.58 -11.38
CA THR A 166 12.05 -3.73 -11.91
C THR A 166 12.90 -4.96 -12.25
N SER A 167 14.22 -4.80 -12.45
CA SER A 167 15.12 -5.94 -12.67
C SER A 167 15.60 -6.60 -11.38
N LEU A 168 15.34 -6.01 -10.20
CA LEU A 168 15.80 -6.54 -8.91
C LEU A 168 15.19 -7.91 -8.61
N LYS A 169 16.04 -8.92 -8.40
CA LYS A 169 15.62 -10.33 -8.18
C LYS A 169 15.75 -10.80 -6.75
N SER A 170 16.61 -10.18 -5.95
CA SER A 170 16.90 -10.63 -4.59
C SER A 170 17.27 -9.47 -3.67
N LEU A 171 16.96 -9.62 -2.39
CA LEU A 171 17.30 -8.64 -1.34
C LEU A 171 18.62 -8.96 -0.61
N LYS A 172 19.43 -9.86 -1.17
CA LYS A 172 20.76 -10.18 -0.63
C LYS A 172 21.64 -8.94 -0.63
N GLY A 173 22.37 -8.73 0.46
CA GLY A 173 23.15 -7.51 0.72
C GLY A 173 22.53 -6.62 1.79
N LEU A 174 21.26 -6.85 2.16
CA LEU A 174 20.55 -6.06 3.16
C LEU A 174 20.48 -6.73 4.54
N GLU A 175 21.01 -7.95 4.70
CA GLU A 175 20.71 -8.83 5.83
C GLU A 175 21.06 -8.27 7.20
N ASP A 176 22.23 -7.65 7.29
CA ASP A 176 22.81 -7.18 8.55
C ASP A 176 22.71 -5.66 8.71
N TRP A 177 21.88 -5.00 7.90
CA TRP A 177 21.60 -3.58 8.02
C TRP A 177 20.94 -3.25 9.37
N ASP A 178 21.48 -2.24 10.05
CA ASP A 178 20.89 -1.71 11.28
C ASP A 178 19.87 -0.61 10.93
N VAL A 179 18.61 -1.00 10.74
CA VAL A 179 17.52 -0.07 10.42
C VAL A 179 16.83 0.51 11.66
N SER A 180 17.44 0.37 12.85
CA SER A 180 16.77 0.70 14.11
C SER A 180 16.42 2.17 14.29
N ASN A 181 17.01 3.09 13.52
CA ASN A 181 16.66 4.52 13.53
C ASN A 181 15.75 4.96 12.37
N VAL A 182 15.41 4.05 11.44
CA VAL A 182 14.55 4.35 10.31
C VAL A 182 13.14 4.67 10.81
N ARG A 183 12.59 5.77 10.29
CA ARG A 183 11.24 6.27 10.58
C ARG A 183 10.30 6.08 9.40
N SER A 184 10.80 6.14 8.17
CA SER A 184 10.03 5.90 6.96
C SER A 184 10.76 4.95 6.02
N MET A 185 10.05 3.92 5.58
CA MET A 185 10.44 3.01 4.49
C MET A 185 9.28 2.81 3.52
N SER A 186 8.43 3.83 3.38
CA SER A 186 7.33 3.80 2.43
C SER A 186 7.86 3.59 1.02
N GLY A 187 7.24 2.71 0.24
CA GLY A 187 7.61 2.45 -1.16
C GLY A 187 9.00 1.83 -1.35
N MET A 188 9.70 1.41 -0.29
CA MET A 188 11.11 1.02 -0.40
C MET A 188 11.38 -0.03 -1.48
N PHE A 189 10.47 -0.98 -1.68
CA PHE A 189 10.52 -2.03 -2.72
C PHE A 189 9.29 -2.01 -3.64
N ALA A 190 8.60 -0.87 -3.76
CA ALA A 190 7.44 -0.77 -4.64
C ALA A 190 7.83 -0.92 -6.12
N SER A 191 6.97 -1.53 -6.92
CA SER A 191 7.20 -1.69 -8.37
C SER A 191 6.67 -0.52 -9.22
N ILE A 192 5.89 0.40 -8.62
CA ILE A 192 5.13 1.44 -9.33
C ILE A 192 5.71 2.82 -9.04
N ILE A 193 6.20 3.54 -10.07
CA ILE A 193 6.88 4.84 -9.94
C ILE A 193 5.90 6.05 -9.97
N LYS A 194 4.60 5.85 -10.28
CA LYS A 194 3.66 6.98 -10.49
C LYS A 194 2.67 7.24 -9.34
N ASN A 195 2.76 8.49 -8.86
CA ASN A 195 1.81 9.36 -8.14
C ASN A 195 0.42 8.77 -7.74
N GLN A 196 0.29 8.29 -6.49
CA GLN A 196 -0.91 7.65 -5.94
C GLN A 196 -1.75 8.54 -5.02
N ASN A 197 -2.32 9.62 -5.55
CA ASN A 197 -3.45 10.27 -4.89
C ASN A 197 -4.81 9.69 -5.32
N GLN A 198 -4.81 8.53 -6.01
CA GLN A 198 -6.01 7.89 -6.56
C GLN A 198 -5.97 6.36 -6.39
N HIS A 199 -5.90 5.88 -5.14
CA HIS A 199 -6.19 4.47 -4.80
C HIS A 199 -7.61 4.04 -5.25
N ASP A 200 -8.46 5.02 -5.58
CA ASP A 200 -9.86 4.83 -5.99
C ASP A 200 -10.02 4.08 -7.32
N ALA A 201 -8.98 3.90 -8.14
CA ALA A 201 -9.16 3.35 -9.48
C ALA A 201 -9.36 1.82 -9.52
N LEU A 202 -8.89 1.01 -8.55
CA LEU A 202 -8.88 -0.48 -8.57
C LEU A 202 -8.51 -1.13 -9.92
N ASN A 203 -7.92 -0.35 -10.82
CA ASN A 203 -7.72 -0.73 -12.19
C ASN A 203 -6.27 -0.44 -12.51
N PRO A 204 -5.46 -1.49 -12.77
CA PRO A 204 -4.07 -1.34 -13.11
C PRO A 204 -3.92 -0.90 -14.57
N VAL A 205 -4.48 0.26 -14.96
CA VAL A 205 -4.55 0.62 -16.39
C VAL A 205 -3.55 1.69 -16.79
N ASP A 206 -2.99 2.49 -15.87
CA ASP A 206 -1.98 3.48 -16.24
C ASP A 206 -0.82 3.55 -15.22
N GLY A 207 0.41 3.27 -15.66
CA GLY A 207 1.63 3.60 -14.92
C GLY A 207 2.45 2.45 -14.32
N TYR A 208 2.18 1.18 -14.67
CA TYR A 208 3.04 0.06 -14.30
C TYR A 208 4.41 0.17 -14.98
N ALA A 209 5.47 0.24 -14.17
CA ALA A 209 6.84 0.09 -14.68
C ALA A 209 7.17 -1.39 -14.98
N GLY A 210 6.38 -2.33 -14.46
CA GLY A 210 6.59 -3.78 -14.51
C GLY A 210 6.48 -4.38 -13.10
N GLU A 211 6.18 -5.68 -12.97
CA GLU A 211 6.18 -6.36 -11.66
C GLU A 211 7.62 -6.55 -11.16
N MET A 212 7.89 -6.29 -9.88
CA MET A 212 9.22 -6.56 -9.31
C MET A 212 9.35 -8.04 -8.96
N ALA A 213 10.42 -8.68 -9.43
CA ALA A 213 10.63 -10.12 -9.35
C ALA A 213 11.49 -10.55 -8.15
N ILE A 214 11.30 -9.93 -6.98
CA ILE A 214 12.00 -10.34 -5.74
C ILE A 214 11.59 -11.77 -5.38
N ASP A 215 12.59 -12.63 -5.15
CA ASP A 215 12.39 -14.05 -4.82
C ASP A 215 11.97 -14.29 -3.36
N SER A 216 12.51 -13.51 -2.42
CA SER A 216 12.27 -13.70 -0.98
C SER A 216 12.56 -12.44 -0.16
N VAL A 217 11.76 -12.24 0.90
CA VAL A 217 11.97 -11.21 1.93
C VAL A 217 12.86 -11.68 3.10
N LYS A 218 13.31 -12.94 3.09
CA LYS A 218 14.15 -13.54 4.14
C LYS A 218 15.39 -12.72 4.51
N PRO A 219 16.08 -12.03 3.58
CA PRO A 219 17.18 -11.15 3.93
C PRO A 219 16.79 -10.11 5.00
N LEU A 220 15.54 -9.65 5.04
CA LEU A 220 15.09 -8.62 5.98
C LEU A 220 14.81 -9.14 7.41
N SER A 221 15.04 -10.43 7.67
CA SER A 221 14.60 -11.11 8.90
C SER A 221 15.21 -10.60 10.20
N LYS A 222 16.39 -9.96 10.13
CA LYS A 222 17.09 -9.41 11.31
C LYS A 222 16.78 -7.93 11.55
N TRP A 223 16.00 -7.29 10.69
CA TRP A 223 15.73 -5.87 10.78
C TRP A 223 14.93 -5.51 12.03
N ASN A 224 15.41 -4.51 12.76
CA ASN A 224 14.66 -3.91 13.86
C ASN A 224 13.81 -2.74 13.35
N VAL A 225 12.56 -3.02 12.99
CA VAL A 225 11.62 -2.03 12.46
C VAL A 225 10.83 -1.29 13.57
N GLY A 226 11.21 -1.44 14.83
CA GLY A 226 10.47 -0.96 16.00
C GLY A 226 10.25 0.55 16.08
N ASN A 227 10.99 1.35 15.30
CA ASN A 227 10.88 2.81 15.22
C ASN A 227 10.26 3.31 13.92
N VAL A 228 9.95 2.42 12.97
CA VAL A 228 9.35 2.78 11.70
C VAL A 228 7.90 3.20 11.94
N MET A 229 7.54 4.38 11.41
CA MET A 229 6.21 4.97 11.53
C MET A 229 5.41 4.86 10.21
N ASN A 230 6.10 4.80 9.07
CA ASN A 230 5.49 4.74 7.75
C ASN A 230 6.02 3.56 6.94
N MET A 231 5.13 2.61 6.62
CA MET A 231 5.36 1.43 5.78
C MET A 231 4.43 1.42 4.55
N ASN A 232 3.86 2.57 4.18
CA ASN A 232 2.97 2.66 3.01
C ASN A 232 3.66 2.08 1.77
N ARG A 233 2.95 1.23 1.01
CA ARG A 233 3.40 0.70 -0.28
C ARG A 233 4.74 -0.05 -0.25
N MET A 234 5.24 -0.46 0.92
CA MET A 234 6.62 -0.96 1.03
C MET A 234 6.94 -2.11 0.06
N PHE A 235 5.99 -3.01 -0.17
CA PHE A 235 6.11 -4.16 -1.08
C PHE A 235 5.09 -4.13 -2.22
N GLU A 236 4.54 -2.97 -2.55
CA GLU A 236 3.48 -2.87 -3.56
C GLU A 236 3.94 -3.42 -4.93
N GLY A 237 3.16 -4.35 -5.46
CA GLY A 237 3.40 -5.00 -6.76
C GLY A 237 4.66 -5.85 -6.82
N CYS A 238 5.17 -6.31 -5.67
CA CYS A 238 6.10 -7.44 -5.60
C CYS A 238 5.38 -8.78 -5.89
N ALA A 239 4.79 -8.90 -7.08
CA ALA A 239 3.88 -9.99 -7.43
C ALA A 239 4.54 -11.39 -7.45
N SER A 240 5.87 -11.46 -7.55
CA SER A 240 6.62 -12.72 -7.58
C SER A 240 6.88 -13.33 -6.22
N ILE A 241 6.77 -12.57 -5.12
CA ILE A 241 7.07 -13.10 -3.77
C ILE A 241 5.97 -14.08 -3.36
N THR A 242 6.32 -15.35 -3.20
CA THR A 242 5.41 -16.38 -2.67
C THR A 242 5.68 -16.76 -1.22
N ASP A 243 6.87 -16.43 -0.72
CA ASP A 243 7.32 -16.76 0.62
C ASP A 243 7.70 -15.48 1.38
N PHE A 244 6.84 -15.09 2.32
CA PHE A 244 7.02 -13.94 3.21
C PHE A 244 7.71 -14.31 4.53
N THR A 245 8.28 -15.53 4.64
CA THR A 245 9.07 -15.90 5.82
C THR A 245 10.28 -14.99 5.97
N GLY A 246 10.54 -14.59 7.20
CA GLY A 246 11.48 -13.54 7.58
C GLY A 246 10.80 -12.34 8.25
N LEU A 247 9.55 -12.02 7.90
CA LEU A 247 8.86 -10.86 8.46
C LEU A 247 8.18 -11.13 9.82
N GLU A 248 8.13 -12.38 10.28
CA GLU A 248 7.39 -12.77 11.49
C GLU A 248 7.96 -12.17 12.77
N GLY A 249 9.25 -11.81 12.76
CA GLY A 249 9.96 -11.23 13.88
C GLY A 249 9.82 -9.72 14.01
N TRP A 250 9.19 -9.05 13.05
CA TRP A 250 9.08 -7.59 13.04
C TRP A 250 8.16 -7.07 14.15
N ASP A 251 8.69 -6.16 14.98
CA ASP A 251 7.91 -5.39 15.96
C ASP A 251 7.41 -4.09 15.31
N THR A 252 6.15 -4.06 14.91
CA THR A 252 5.53 -2.92 14.22
C THR A 252 4.89 -1.89 15.16
N LYS A 253 5.24 -1.89 16.46
CA LYS A 253 4.60 -1.04 17.49
C LYS A 253 4.55 0.46 17.18
N SER A 254 5.46 0.99 16.38
CA SER A 254 5.52 2.43 16.05
C SER A 254 4.81 2.80 14.76
N VAL A 255 4.32 1.82 13.99
CA VAL A 255 3.72 2.06 12.67
C VAL A 255 2.39 2.81 12.85
N VAL A 256 2.26 3.90 12.10
CA VAL A 256 1.05 4.74 12.01
C VAL A 256 0.34 4.52 10.67
N ALA A 257 1.09 4.29 9.59
CA ALA A 257 0.55 4.10 8.25
C ALA A 257 1.19 2.90 7.53
N MET A 258 0.34 2.05 6.95
CA MET A 258 0.70 0.86 6.15
C MET A 258 -0.23 0.71 4.93
N ILE A 259 -0.62 1.84 4.34
CA ILE A 259 -1.50 1.91 3.17
C ILE A 259 -0.86 1.16 2.01
N GLY A 260 -1.59 0.22 1.39
CA GLY A 260 -1.12 -0.51 0.21
C GLY A 260 0.16 -1.32 0.43
N MET A 261 0.53 -1.64 1.69
CA MET A 261 1.84 -2.23 2.00
C MET A 261 2.12 -3.51 1.19
N PHE A 262 1.09 -4.32 0.93
CA PHE A 262 1.14 -5.53 0.12
C PHE A 262 0.16 -5.49 -1.06
N GLU A 263 -0.27 -4.30 -1.49
CA GLU A 263 -1.17 -4.17 -2.64
C GLU A 263 -0.53 -4.82 -3.89
N TYR A 264 -1.32 -5.58 -4.65
CA TYR A 264 -0.89 -6.29 -5.86
C TYR A 264 0.22 -7.36 -5.63
N CYS A 265 0.39 -7.85 -4.40
CA CYS A 265 1.25 -9.00 -4.09
C CYS A 265 0.55 -10.33 -4.40
N LYS A 266 0.40 -10.66 -5.69
CA LYS A 266 -0.29 -11.87 -6.22
C LYS A 266 0.27 -13.22 -5.75
N GLY A 267 1.42 -13.24 -5.08
CA GLY A 267 2.01 -14.45 -4.50
C GLY A 267 1.55 -14.75 -3.06
N ILE A 268 0.92 -13.79 -2.36
CA ILE A 268 0.45 -14.00 -0.98
C ILE A 268 -0.74 -14.97 -0.97
N SER A 269 -0.56 -16.11 -0.31
CA SER A 269 -1.63 -17.11 -0.12
C SER A 269 -2.04 -17.33 1.35
N SER A 270 -1.23 -16.85 2.31
CA SER A 270 -1.49 -16.93 3.74
C SER A 270 -0.94 -15.69 4.45
N LEU A 271 -1.65 -15.21 5.47
CA LEU A 271 -1.27 -14.04 6.27
C LEU A 271 -0.62 -14.42 7.62
N GLY A 272 -0.31 -15.70 7.83
CA GLY A 272 0.21 -16.21 9.11
C GLY A 272 1.52 -15.56 9.56
N PHE A 273 2.31 -15.03 8.63
CA PHE A 273 3.56 -14.31 8.92
C PHE A 273 3.32 -12.99 9.70
N LEU A 274 2.10 -12.46 9.68
CA LEU A 274 1.71 -11.22 10.38
C LEU A 274 1.25 -11.44 11.82
N LYS A 275 1.15 -12.69 12.27
CA LYS A 275 0.52 -13.07 13.56
C LYS A 275 1.12 -12.39 14.80
N LYS A 276 2.40 -12.01 14.74
CA LYS A 276 3.14 -11.39 15.85
C LYS A 276 3.23 -9.86 15.75
N TRP A 277 2.73 -9.27 14.67
CA TRP A 277 2.80 -7.83 14.45
C TRP A 277 1.92 -7.06 15.45
N THR A 278 2.35 -5.86 15.83
CA THR A 278 1.62 -4.98 16.75
C THR A 278 1.11 -3.75 15.99
N VAL A 279 -0.20 -3.68 15.74
CA VAL A 279 -0.80 -2.58 14.95
C VAL A 279 -1.56 -1.54 15.78
N LYS A 280 -1.34 -1.50 17.11
CA LYS A 280 -2.10 -0.63 18.02
C LYS A 280 -2.03 0.86 17.66
N ASN A 281 -0.93 1.33 17.08
CA ASN A 281 -0.75 2.73 16.71
C ASN A 281 -1.13 3.04 15.26
N VAL A 282 -1.57 2.04 14.49
CA VAL A 282 -1.94 2.22 13.09
C VAL A 282 -3.25 3.00 13.01
N GLU A 283 -3.21 4.07 12.23
CA GLU A 283 -4.39 4.89 11.91
C GLU A 283 -4.87 4.65 10.47
N TYR A 284 -3.97 4.28 9.56
CA TYR A 284 -4.22 4.12 8.13
C TYR A 284 -3.70 2.78 7.60
N MET A 285 -4.60 1.91 7.12
CA MET A 285 -4.30 0.58 6.54
C MET A 285 -5.12 0.29 5.28
N MET A 286 -5.53 1.35 4.56
CA MET A 286 -6.30 1.22 3.32
C MET A 286 -5.51 0.40 2.27
N ALA A 287 -6.23 -0.35 1.44
CA ALA A 287 -5.67 -1.17 0.36
C ALA A 287 -4.56 -2.16 0.75
N MET A 288 -4.37 -2.45 2.05
CA MET A 288 -3.18 -3.18 2.54
C MET A 288 -2.94 -4.51 1.80
N PHE A 289 -4.01 -5.22 1.42
CA PHE A 289 -3.96 -6.47 0.67
C PHE A 289 -4.75 -6.42 -0.65
N ALA A 290 -5.08 -5.23 -1.16
CA ALA A 290 -5.86 -5.10 -2.38
C ALA A 290 -5.19 -5.85 -3.55
N LEU A 291 -6.00 -6.49 -4.40
CA LEU A 291 -5.57 -7.24 -5.58
C LEU A 291 -4.65 -8.45 -5.27
N CYS A 292 -4.64 -8.95 -4.03
CA CYS A 292 -4.01 -10.22 -3.65
C CYS A 292 -4.96 -11.40 -3.88
N ASP A 293 -5.13 -11.78 -5.14
CA ASP A 293 -6.11 -12.79 -5.60
C ASP A 293 -5.96 -14.20 -5.00
N LYS A 294 -4.79 -14.56 -4.45
CA LYS A 294 -4.53 -15.87 -3.82
C LYS A 294 -4.80 -15.95 -2.32
N ILE A 295 -5.09 -14.83 -1.64
CA ILE A 295 -5.46 -14.86 -0.22
C ILE A 295 -6.79 -15.60 -0.08
N LYS A 296 -6.78 -16.71 0.65
CA LYS A 296 -7.99 -17.52 0.91
C LYS A 296 -8.68 -17.16 2.22
N ASN A 297 -7.89 -16.82 3.23
CA ASN A 297 -8.41 -16.49 4.54
C ASN A 297 -7.60 -15.38 5.22
N THR A 298 -8.18 -14.79 6.26
CA THR A 298 -7.53 -13.76 7.08
C THR A 298 -6.80 -14.32 8.30
N GLU A 299 -6.42 -15.60 8.32
CA GLU A 299 -5.71 -16.20 9.46
C GLU A 299 -4.34 -15.55 9.65
N GLY A 300 -4.01 -15.18 10.88
CA GLY A 300 -2.84 -14.38 11.23
C GLY A 300 -3.17 -12.94 11.62
N LEU A 301 -4.40 -12.48 11.40
CA LEU A 301 -4.84 -11.12 11.78
C LEU A 301 -5.57 -11.05 13.13
N GLU A 302 -5.75 -12.17 13.83
CA GLU A 302 -6.65 -12.30 14.99
C GLU A 302 -6.29 -11.37 16.15
N ASN A 303 -4.99 -11.11 16.33
CA ASN A 303 -4.46 -10.39 17.50
C ASN A 303 -4.28 -8.89 17.25
N TRP A 304 -4.69 -8.40 16.09
CA TRP A 304 -4.53 -6.99 15.73
C TRP A 304 -5.45 -6.10 16.56
N ASN A 305 -4.84 -5.11 17.23
CA ASN A 305 -5.58 -4.06 17.92
C ASN A 305 -5.83 -2.90 16.95
N VAL A 306 -7.04 -2.81 16.41
CA VAL A 306 -7.45 -1.81 15.42
C VAL A 306 -8.14 -0.58 16.03
N SER A 307 -8.03 -0.37 17.34
CA SER A 307 -8.73 0.71 18.08
C SER A 307 -8.37 2.13 17.65
N ASN A 308 -7.30 2.31 16.87
CA ASN A 308 -6.88 3.60 16.33
C ASN A 308 -7.11 3.75 14.82
N VAL A 309 -7.55 2.69 14.15
CA VAL A 309 -7.77 2.70 12.70
C VAL A 309 -8.97 3.57 12.37
N LYS A 310 -8.77 4.50 11.42
CA LYS A 310 -9.79 5.45 10.98
C LYS A 310 -10.49 5.02 9.70
N LYS A 311 -9.80 4.26 8.84
CA LYS A 311 -10.27 3.84 7.53
C LYS A 311 -9.73 2.44 7.19
N MET A 312 -10.58 1.61 6.61
CA MET A 312 -10.25 0.28 6.07
C MET A 312 -10.64 0.17 4.60
N ASP A 313 -10.64 1.31 3.90
CA ASP A 313 -10.99 1.41 2.49
C ASP A 313 -10.14 0.43 1.68
N ASP A 314 -10.76 -0.32 0.77
CA ASP A 314 -10.11 -1.25 -0.14
C ASP A 314 -9.26 -2.37 0.50
N MET A 315 -9.32 -2.58 1.82
CA MET A 315 -8.34 -3.42 2.53
C MET A 315 -8.13 -4.82 1.91
N PHE A 316 -9.21 -5.45 1.43
CA PHE A 316 -9.20 -6.74 0.72
C PHE A 316 -9.86 -6.67 -0.67
N ALA A 317 -9.95 -5.47 -1.27
CA ALA A 317 -10.58 -5.31 -2.57
C ALA A 317 -9.87 -6.15 -3.65
N GLY A 318 -10.62 -6.96 -4.39
CA GLY A 318 -10.10 -7.84 -5.44
C GLY A 318 -9.39 -9.09 -4.93
N CYS A 319 -9.44 -9.40 -3.64
CA CYS A 319 -9.03 -10.71 -3.10
C CYS A 319 -10.04 -11.78 -3.51
N SER A 320 -10.09 -12.12 -4.79
CA SER A 320 -11.20 -12.91 -5.36
C SER A 320 -11.34 -14.28 -4.70
N SER A 321 -10.24 -14.93 -4.29
CA SER A 321 -10.24 -16.23 -3.62
C SER A 321 -10.56 -16.20 -2.11
N LEU A 322 -10.81 -15.02 -1.52
CA LEU A 322 -11.09 -14.88 -0.10
C LEU A 322 -12.44 -15.52 0.24
N ASP A 323 -12.43 -16.64 0.95
CA ASP A 323 -13.63 -17.37 1.37
C ASP A 323 -13.95 -17.21 2.86
N SER A 324 -12.94 -16.86 3.68
CA SER A 324 -13.05 -16.80 5.14
C SER A 324 -12.38 -15.56 5.73
N ILE A 325 -13.14 -14.81 6.52
CA ILE A 325 -12.67 -13.62 7.26
C ILE A 325 -12.58 -13.85 8.77
N SER A 326 -12.39 -15.11 9.19
CA SER A 326 -12.38 -15.53 10.61
C SER A 326 -11.38 -14.75 11.48
N GLY A 327 -10.25 -14.35 10.88
CA GLY A 327 -9.22 -13.54 11.54
C GLY A 327 -9.66 -12.13 11.96
N LEU A 328 -10.81 -11.65 11.47
CA LEU A 328 -11.37 -10.34 11.81
C LEU A 328 -12.30 -10.38 13.04
N SER A 329 -12.65 -11.57 13.52
CA SER A 329 -13.65 -11.76 14.60
C SER A 329 -13.31 -11.05 15.92
N ASN A 330 -12.03 -10.88 16.22
CA ASN A 330 -11.56 -10.29 17.48
C ASN A 330 -11.31 -8.77 17.41
N TRP A 331 -11.56 -8.14 16.26
CA TRP A 331 -11.26 -6.72 16.06
C TRP A 331 -12.19 -5.78 16.82
N ASN A 332 -13.33 -6.27 17.34
CA ASN A 332 -14.18 -5.52 18.26
C ASN A 332 -14.43 -6.24 19.59
N THR A 333 -13.39 -6.84 20.18
CA THR A 333 -13.47 -7.44 21.53
C THR A 333 -13.08 -6.42 22.60
N SER A 334 -14.08 -6.02 23.42
CA SER A 334 -13.92 -5.03 24.49
C SER A 334 -12.65 -5.26 25.34
N GLY A 335 -11.89 -4.20 25.56
CA GLY A 335 -10.64 -4.21 26.33
C GLY A 335 -9.39 -4.70 25.57
N LYS A 336 -9.54 -5.27 24.36
CA LYS A 336 -8.41 -5.73 23.53
C LYS A 336 -8.31 -4.98 22.20
N SER A 337 -9.43 -4.71 21.54
CA SER A 337 -9.51 -4.02 20.25
C SER A 337 -10.86 -3.30 20.10
N SER A 338 -11.01 -2.44 19.10
CA SER A 338 -12.28 -1.79 18.77
C SER A 338 -12.29 -1.28 17.33
N THR A 339 -13.47 -1.25 16.71
CA THR A 339 -13.69 -0.62 15.40
C THR A 339 -14.39 0.74 15.49
N SER A 340 -14.62 1.25 16.70
CA SER A 340 -15.43 2.46 16.96
C SER A 340 -14.91 3.76 16.35
N LYS A 341 -13.65 3.80 15.90
CA LYS A 341 -13.04 4.96 15.22
C LYS A 341 -13.11 4.90 13.69
N LEU A 342 -13.62 3.81 13.12
CA LEU A 342 -13.80 3.72 11.68
C LEU A 342 -14.77 4.80 11.19
N THR A 343 -14.36 5.51 10.16
CA THR A 343 -15.13 6.56 9.48
C THR A 343 -15.54 6.13 8.07
N SER A 344 -14.86 5.13 7.51
CA SER A 344 -15.07 4.61 6.16
C SER A 344 -14.65 3.13 6.07
N THR A 345 -15.45 2.35 5.33
CA THR A 345 -15.21 0.95 4.95
C THR A 345 -15.45 0.75 3.45
N TYR A 346 -15.28 1.82 2.66
CA TYR A 346 -15.42 1.85 1.21
C TYR A 346 -14.71 0.67 0.55
N ARG A 347 -15.43 -0.12 -0.26
CA ARG A 347 -14.88 -1.27 -1.03
C ARG A 347 -14.05 -2.29 -0.24
N MET A 348 -14.21 -2.38 1.09
CA MET A 348 -13.34 -3.23 1.91
C MET A 348 -13.25 -4.69 1.41
N PHE A 349 -14.34 -5.25 0.88
CA PHE A 349 -14.43 -6.59 0.29
C PHE A 349 -14.92 -6.58 -1.17
N TYR A 350 -14.72 -5.47 -1.90
CA TYR A 350 -15.10 -5.36 -3.32
C TYR A 350 -14.51 -6.51 -4.14
N ASN A 351 -15.30 -7.16 -4.99
CA ASN A 351 -14.89 -8.30 -5.82
C ASN A 351 -14.34 -9.52 -5.03
N CYS A 352 -14.67 -9.68 -3.75
CA CYS A 352 -14.39 -10.91 -3.01
C CYS A 352 -15.44 -11.99 -3.35
N SER A 353 -15.36 -12.57 -4.54
CA SER A 353 -16.42 -13.41 -5.11
C SER A 353 -16.73 -14.70 -4.35
N PHE A 354 -15.75 -15.25 -3.61
CA PHE A 354 -15.90 -16.46 -2.80
C PHE A 354 -16.32 -16.20 -1.33
N LEU A 355 -16.42 -14.93 -0.90
CA LEU A 355 -16.81 -14.58 0.46
C LEU A 355 -18.27 -14.95 0.70
N SER A 356 -18.52 -15.82 1.68
CA SER A 356 -19.85 -16.37 1.99
C SER A 356 -20.28 -16.20 3.45
N ASP A 357 -19.32 -16.12 4.38
CA ASP A 357 -19.59 -15.99 5.82
C ASP A 357 -19.20 -14.60 6.35
N LEU A 358 -20.19 -13.87 6.87
CA LEU A 358 -20.01 -12.56 7.50
C LEU A 358 -20.03 -12.61 9.04
N GLN A 359 -20.16 -13.78 9.67
CA GLN A 359 -20.20 -13.93 11.14
C GLN A 359 -19.05 -13.21 11.87
N PRO A 360 -17.81 -13.20 11.36
CA PRO A 360 -16.71 -12.47 11.99
C PRO A 360 -16.92 -10.96 12.12
N LEU A 361 -17.86 -10.39 11.35
CA LEU A 361 -18.19 -8.96 11.38
C LEU A 361 -19.34 -8.61 12.32
N SER A 362 -20.06 -9.61 12.85
CA SER A 362 -21.29 -9.39 13.62
C SER A 362 -21.11 -8.51 14.86
N GLY A 363 -19.95 -8.60 15.49
CA GLY A 363 -19.60 -7.81 16.65
C GLY A 363 -19.10 -6.41 16.34
N TRP A 364 -18.88 -6.01 15.09
CA TRP A 364 -18.22 -4.73 14.76
C TRP A 364 -19.06 -3.51 15.18
N ASN A 365 -18.40 -2.49 15.74
CA ASN A 365 -18.98 -1.17 15.95
C ASN A 365 -18.72 -0.30 14.71
N VAL A 366 -19.77 -0.01 13.95
CA VAL A 366 -19.74 0.82 12.74
C VAL A 366 -20.47 2.16 12.92
N GLY A 367 -20.87 2.52 14.15
CA GLY A 367 -21.70 3.71 14.43
C GLY A 367 -21.06 5.06 14.07
N SER A 368 -19.74 5.09 13.87
CA SER A 368 -18.99 6.28 13.42
C SER A 368 -18.76 6.31 11.90
N VAL A 369 -19.08 5.23 11.19
CA VAL A 369 -18.84 5.10 9.75
C VAL A 369 -19.83 5.98 8.99
N THR A 370 -19.30 6.78 8.07
CA THR A 370 -20.10 7.68 7.22
C THR A 370 -20.16 7.22 5.76
N ASP A 371 -19.25 6.32 5.38
CA ASP A 371 -19.12 5.82 4.01
C ASP A 371 -18.91 4.30 3.99
N MET A 372 -19.84 3.59 3.34
CA MET A 372 -19.84 2.14 3.16
C MET A 372 -20.06 1.73 1.70
N HIS A 373 -19.86 2.64 0.74
CA HIS A 373 -20.15 2.32 -0.65
C HIS A 373 -19.32 1.14 -1.14
N ASP A 374 -19.95 0.32 -2.00
CA ASP A 374 -19.33 -0.83 -2.65
C ASP A 374 -18.69 -1.89 -1.71
N MET A 375 -18.95 -1.86 -0.39
CA MET A 375 -18.23 -2.69 0.58
C MET A 375 -18.25 -4.19 0.29
N PHE A 376 -19.37 -4.72 -0.20
CA PHE A 376 -19.57 -6.12 -0.59
C PHE A 376 -19.97 -6.27 -2.06
N ASN A 377 -19.66 -5.27 -2.89
CA ASN A 377 -19.91 -5.30 -4.32
C ASN A 377 -19.24 -6.54 -4.95
N ASN A 378 -20.02 -7.29 -5.75
CA ASN A 378 -19.65 -8.54 -6.41
C ASN A 378 -19.20 -9.66 -5.46
N CYS A 379 -19.63 -9.64 -4.19
CA CYS A 379 -19.54 -10.81 -3.32
C CYS A 379 -20.62 -11.85 -3.68
N GLY A 380 -20.46 -12.51 -4.84
CA GLY A 380 -21.47 -13.39 -5.44
C GLY A 380 -21.83 -14.64 -4.62
N SER A 381 -20.98 -15.04 -3.66
CA SER A 381 -21.22 -16.21 -2.79
C SER A 381 -22.01 -15.87 -1.51
N LEU A 382 -22.35 -14.60 -1.26
CA LEU A 382 -23.19 -14.22 -0.14
C LEU A 382 -24.64 -14.70 -0.33
N THR A 383 -25.16 -15.42 0.65
CA THR A 383 -26.54 -15.97 0.64
C THR A 383 -27.44 -15.33 1.69
N GLY A 384 -26.89 -14.61 2.66
CA GLY A 384 -27.66 -13.90 3.69
C GLY A 384 -26.81 -12.85 4.43
N LEU A 385 -27.50 -11.95 5.13
CA LEU A 385 -26.90 -10.79 5.81
C LEU A 385 -27.16 -10.77 7.32
N GLU A 386 -27.56 -11.90 7.91
CA GLU A 386 -27.89 -12.00 9.36
C GLU A 386 -26.78 -11.48 10.29
N PRO A 387 -25.47 -11.74 10.03
CA PRO A 387 -24.41 -11.18 10.84
C PRO A 387 -24.44 -9.65 10.97
N LEU A 388 -24.99 -8.93 9.97
CA LEU A 388 -25.00 -7.47 9.93
C LEU A 388 -26.23 -6.87 10.64
N SER A 389 -27.16 -7.70 11.15
CA SER A 389 -28.44 -7.23 11.71
C SER A 389 -28.30 -6.31 12.93
N GLY A 390 -27.16 -6.40 13.63
CA GLY A 390 -26.83 -5.59 14.81
C GLY A 390 -26.08 -4.29 14.53
N TRP A 391 -25.71 -3.99 13.29
CA TRP A 391 -24.94 -2.79 12.95
C TRP A 391 -25.76 -1.50 13.12
N ASP A 392 -25.19 -0.50 13.80
CA ASP A 392 -25.73 0.86 13.84
C ASP A 392 -25.22 1.66 12.63
N VAL A 393 -26.06 1.77 11.61
CA VAL A 393 -25.76 2.51 10.37
C VAL A 393 -26.28 3.95 10.39
N GLY A 394 -26.70 4.49 11.54
CA GLY A 394 -27.35 5.81 11.63
C GLY A 394 -26.50 6.98 11.12
N SER A 395 -25.16 6.87 11.21
CA SER A 395 -24.22 7.89 10.74
C SER A 395 -23.85 7.77 9.25
N VAL A 396 -24.22 6.66 8.60
CA VAL A 396 -23.85 6.39 7.19
C VAL A 396 -24.57 7.38 6.30
N LYS A 397 -23.82 7.99 5.36
CA LYS A 397 -24.34 8.93 4.36
C LYS A 397 -24.36 8.32 2.98
N ASN A 398 -23.34 7.52 2.66
CA ASN A 398 -23.19 6.82 1.39
C ASN A 398 -23.13 5.31 1.61
N MET A 399 -24.07 4.58 1.00
CA MET A 399 -24.09 3.11 0.90
C MET A 399 -24.45 2.66 -0.52
N ASN A 400 -24.13 3.48 -1.52
CA ASN A 400 -24.35 3.13 -2.91
C ASN A 400 -23.63 1.81 -3.24
N SER A 401 -24.26 0.99 -4.07
CA SER A 401 -23.69 -0.25 -4.61
C SER A 401 -23.18 -1.26 -3.56
N MET A 402 -23.56 -1.13 -2.28
CA MET A 402 -22.95 -1.91 -1.19
C MET A 402 -23.02 -3.43 -1.39
N PHE A 403 -24.11 -3.94 -2.01
CA PHE A 403 -24.35 -5.36 -2.28
C PHE A 403 -24.65 -5.63 -3.76
N ILE A 404 -24.23 -4.75 -4.67
CA ILE A 404 -24.41 -5.00 -6.11
C ILE A 404 -23.77 -6.34 -6.51
N GLY A 405 -24.44 -7.12 -7.35
CA GLY A 405 -23.93 -8.41 -7.85
C GLY A 405 -23.86 -9.53 -6.80
N CYS A 406 -24.45 -9.36 -5.60
CA CYS A 406 -24.58 -10.43 -4.62
C CYS A 406 -25.68 -11.44 -5.03
N ASN A 407 -25.40 -12.21 -6.08
CA ASN A 407 -26.34 -13.11 -6.77
C ASN A 407 -27.03 -14.15 -5.88
N GLY A 408 -26.42 -14.54 -4.75
CA GLY A 408 -26.96 -15.54 -3.82
C GLY A 408 -27.96 -14.99 -2.79
N LEU A 409 -28.10 -13.67 -2.66
CA LEU A 409 -29.03 -13.07 -1.68
C LEU A 409 -30.48 -13.32 -2.08
N THR A 410 -31.29 -13.83 -1.15
CA THR A 410 -32.71 -14.17 -1.41
C THR A 410 -33.70 -13.31 -0.61
N SER A 411 -33.31 -12.84 0.58
CA SER A 411 -34.14 -12.01 1.48
C SER A 411 -33.30 -10.93 2.17
N LEU A 412 -33.95 -9.81 2.49
CA LEU A 412 -33.38 -8.69 3.25
C LEU A 412 -33.89 -8.58 4.69
N GLU A 413 -34.64 -9.57 5.21
CA GLU A 413 -35.27 -9.53 6.55
C GLU A 413 -34.30 -9.12 7.67
N SER A 414 -33.04 -9.58 7.60
CA SER A 414 -32.00 -9.28 8.60
C SER A 414 -31.65 -7.79 8.69
N LEU A 415 -31.96 -6.98 7.67
CA LEU A 415 -31.71 -5.54 7.66
C LEU A 415 -32.89 -4.72 8.20
N SER A 416 -33.91 -5.36 8.79
CA SER A 416 -35.13 -4.70 9.34
C SER A 416 -34.90 -3.61 10.40
N LYS A 417 -33.72 -3.59 11.02
CA LYS A 417 -33.33 -2.58 12.02
C LYS A 417 -32.47 -1.45 11.45
N TRP A 418 -32.01 -1.59 10.21
CA TRP A 418 -31.27 -0.54 9.53
C TRP A 418 -32.18 0.63 9.19
N LEU A 419 -31.56 1.80 8.98
CA LEU A 419 -32.22 3.05 8.63
C LEU A 419 -33.41 3.39 9.55
N ASN A 420 -33.19 3.41 10.87
CA ASN A 420 -34.20 3.86 11.83
C ASN A 420 -34.43 5.39 11.76
N ASP A 421 -35.14 5.94 12.74
CA ASP A 421 -35.43 7.38 12.88
C ASP A 421 -34.18 8.29 12.88
N LYS A 422 -32.99 7.74 13.16
CA LYS A 422 -31.70 8.46 13.15
C LYS A 422 -30.91 8.33 11.84
N SER A 423 -31.48 7.71 10.81
CA SER A 423 -30.81 7.50 9.50
C SER A 423 -30.29 8.81 8.89
N SER A 424 -29.02 8.84 8.49
CA SER A 424 -28.38 9.95 7.79
C SER A 424 -28.12 9.67 6.30
N VAL A 425 -28.65 8.56 5.76
CA VAL A 425 -28.34 8.11 4.40
C VAL A 425 -28.88 9.06 3.37
N THR A 426 -28.01 9.45 2.43
CA THR A 426 -28.35 10.32 1.29
C THR A 426 -28.21 9.61 -0.06
N ASP A 427 -27.37 8.58 -0.16
CA ASP A 427 -27.19 7.79 -1.38
C ASP A 427 -27.22 6.28 -1.06
N MET A 428 -28.16 5.58 -1.71
CA MET A 428 -28.29 4.12 -1.72
C MET A 428 -28.54 3.61 -3.14
N SER A 429 -28.08 4.36 -4.15
CA SER A 429 -28.17 3.96 -5.55
C SER A 429 -27.49 2.62 -5.80
N SER A 430 -28.08 1.79 -6.66
CA SER A 430 -27.57 0.47 -7.04
C SER A 430 -27.30 -0.51 -5.88
N MET A 431 -27.77 -0.23 -4.66
CA MET A 431 -27.36 -0.96 -3.44
C MET A 431 -27.53 -2.49 -3.55
N PHE A 432 -28.57 -2.96 -4.23
CA PHE A 432 -28.85 -4.39 -4.45
C PHE A 432 -28.91 -4.74 -5.95
N SER A 433 -28.41 -3.88 -6.83
CA SER A 433 -28.49 -4.12 -8.28
C SER A 433 -27.81 -5.44 -8.65
N GLY A 434 -28.40 -6.22 -9.55
CA GLY A 434 -27.86 -7.52 -9.97
C GLY A 434 -27.88 -8.59 -8.87
N CYS A 435 -28.62 -8.41 -7.78
CA CYS A 435 -28.92 -9.50 -6.85
C CYS A 435 -30.00 -10.41 -7.48
N ASN A 436 -29.62 -11.23 -8.45
CA ASN A 436 -30.55 -11.96 -9.31
C ASN A 436 -31.51 -12.89 -8.54
N SER A 437 -31.10 -13.44 -7.39
CA SER A 437 -31.96 -14.33 -6.56
C SER A 437 -32.82 -13.59 -5.54
N LEU A 438 -32.70 -12.26 -5.43
CA LEU A 438 -33.38 -11.48 -4.40
C LEU A 438 -34.88 -11.38 -4.70
N SER A 439 -35.72 -11.99 -3.86
CA SER A 439 -37.19 -12.02 -4.05
C SER A 439 -37.98 -11.48 -2.86
N ASP A 440 -37.36 -11.34 -1.68
CA ASP A 440 -38.02 -10.87 -0.46
C ASP A 440 -37.44 -9.55 0.07
N LEU A 441 -38.27 -8.51 0.08
CA LEU A 441 -37.94 -7.15 0.51
C LEU A 441 -38.47 -6.79 1.90
N LYS A 442 -39.09 -7.70 2.65
CA LYS A 442 -39.77 -7.39 3.94
C LYS A 442 -38.92 -6.66 4.97
N GLY A 443 -37.61 -6.92 4.98
CA GLY A 443 -36.68 -6.21 5.86
C GLY A 443 -36.57 -4.70 5.59
N LEU A 444 -37.19 -4.18 4.54
CA LEU A 444 -37.15 -2.77 4.18
C LEU A 444 -38.37 -1.96 4.64
N GLU A 445 -39.41 -2.64 5.17
CA GLU A 445 -40.70 -2.04 5.57
C GLU A 445 -40.56 -0.82 6.49
N LYS A 446 -39.60 -0.86 7.42
CA LYS A 446 -39.44 0.16 8.47
C LYS A 446 -38.31 1.14 8.19
N TRP A 447 -37.72 1.11 6.99
CA TRP A 447 -36.62 2.00 6.64
C TRP A 447 -37.10 3.45 6.53
N ASN A 448 -36.47 4.34 7.31
CA ASN A 448 -36.60 5.77 7.18
C ASN A 448 -35.70 6.29 6.06
N VAL A 449 -36.28 6.44 4.88
CA VAL A 449 -35.61 6.95 3.68
C VAL A 449 -35.80 8.46 3.46
N SER A 450 -36.32 9.19 4.46
CA SER A 450 -36.69 10.60 4.29
C SER A 450 -35.52 11.55 3.98
N ASN A 451 -34.27 11.12 4.24
CA ASN A 451 -33.04 11.85 3.91
C ASN A 451 -32.41 11.42 2.57
N VAL A 452 -32.90 10.34 1.97
CA VAL A 452 -32.31 9.77 0.75
C VAL A 452 -32.60 10.69 -0.44
N LYS A 453 -31.55 10.97 -1.22
CA LYS A 453 -31.61 11.77 -2.45
C LYS A 453 -31.48 10.89 -3.69
N ASN A 454 -30.68 9.83 -3.62
CA ASN A 454 -30.43 8.96 -4.76
C ASN A 454 -30.74 7.49 -4.41
N MET A 455 -31.64 6.89 -5.19
CA MET A 455 -31.95 5.46 -5.18
C MET A 455 -32.03 4.88 -6.60
N SER A 456 -31.36 5.53 -7.56
CA SER A 456 -31.31 5.06 -8.95
C SER A 456 -30.81 3.62 -8.99
N SER A 457 -31.44 2.77 -9.81
CA SER A 457 -31.04 1.37 -10.02
C SER A 457 -30.96 0.49 -8.77
N MET A 458 -31.54 0.89 -7.63
CA MET A 458 -31.37 0.19 -6.34
C MET A 458 -31.60 -1.32 -6.40
N PHE A 459 -32.60 -1.77 -7.17
CA PHE A 459 -32.95 -3.18 -7.39
C PHE A 459 -32.82 -3.59 -8.86
N SER A 460 -32.13 -2.82 -9.70
CA SER A 460 -32.03 -3.12 -11.13
C SER A 460 -31.41 -4.51 -11.34
N GLY A 461 -32.10 -5.39 -12.08
CA GLY A 461 -31.69 -6.78 -12.30
C GLY A 461 -31.94 -7.73 -11.12
N CYS A 462 -32.70 -7.33 -10.09
CA CYS A 462 -33.14 -8.25 -9.04
C CYS A 462 -34.23 -9.21 -9.52
N ALA A 463 -34.31 -10.38 -8.89
CA ALA A 463 -35.29 -11.43 -9.22
C ALA A 463 -35.30 -11.80 -10.72
N THR A 464 -34.19 -11.67 -11.44
CA THR A 464 -34.13 -12.07 -12.85
C THR A 464 -33.98 -13.57 -12.99
N ASP A 465 -34.72 -14.16 -13.93
CA ASP A 465 -34.45 -15.51 -14.39
C ASP A 465 -32.98 -15.62 -14.79
N ILE A 466 -32.23 -16.49 -14.10
CA ILE A 466 -31.03 -17.05 -14.70
C ILE A 466 -31.58 -17.95 -15.81
N TYR A 467 -31.79 -17.39 -17.01
CA TYR A 467 -31.97 -18.22 -18.19
C TYR A 467 -30.70 -19.07 -18.28
N GLY A 468 -30.80 -20.31 -17.77
CA GLY A 468 -29.91 -21.37 -18.17
C GLY A 468 -29.93 -21.37 -19.68
N SER A 469 -28.78 -21.17 -20.30
CA SER A 469 -28.61 -21.39 -21.72
C SER A 469 -29.08 -22.81 -22.05
N GLY A 470 -30.28 -22.95 -22.60
CA GLY A 470 -30.82 -24.19 -23.17
C GLY A 470 -31.86 -24.92 -22.30
N ASP A 471 -33.09 -24.96 -22.83
CA ASP A 471 -34.02 -26.09 -22.77
C ASP A 471 -34.40 -26.73 -21.41
N ASP A 472 -34.52 -25.97 -20.32
CA ASP A 472 -35.29 -26.45 -19.15
C ASP A 472 -36.76 -25.97 -19.23
N PRO A 473 -37.73 -26.86 -19.54
CA PRO A 473 -39.14 -26.50 -19.62
C PRO A 473 -39.82 -26.34 -18.25
N ASN A 474 -39.08 -26.51 -17.15
CA ASN A 474 -39.58 -26.31 -15.79
C ASN A 474 -38.97 -25.03 -15.22
N PRO A 475 -39.65 -23.87 -15.28
CA PRO A 475 -39.16 -22.69 -14.58
C PRO A 475 -39.09 -23.04 -13.09
N ILE A 476 -37.87 -23.10 -12.54
CA ILE A 476 -37.66 -23.08 -11.10
C ILE A 476 -38.45 -21.88 -10.62
N GLY A 477 -39.44 -22.10 -9.76
CA GLY A 477 -40.43 -21.09 -9.35
C GLY A 477 -39.83 -19.94 -8.55
N ILE A 478 -38.97 -19.16 -9.18
CA ILE A 478 -38.51 -17.87 -8.71
C ILE A 478 -39.69 -16.95 -8.95
N LYS A 479 -40.40 -16.65 -7.85
CA LYS A 479 -41.32 -15.53 -7.84
C LYS A 479 -40.47 -14.29 -8.11
N GLY A 480 -40.92 -13.39 -8.98
CA GLY A 480 -40.33 -12.07 -9.17
C GLY A 480 -40.18 -11.30 -7.85
N LEU A 481 -40.01 -9.98 -7.89
CA LEU A 481 -40.18 -9.17 -6.68
C LEU A 481 -41.67 -9.19 -6.26
N ALA A 482 -42.09 -10.30 -5.63
CA ALA A 482 -43.47 -10.73 -5.52
C ALA A 482 -44.31 -9.82 -4.64
N ASP A 483 -43.63 -9.05 -3.78
CA ASP A 483 -44.24 -8.13 -2.86
C ASP A 483 -43.37 -6.89 -2.64
N ILE A 484 -43.55 -5.88 -3.51
CA ILE A 484 -42.96 -4.56 -3.32
C ILE A 484 -43.74 -3.69 -2.32
N SER A 485 -44.81 -4.21 -1.69
CA SER A 485 -45.59 -3.44 -0.71
C SER A 485 -44.77 -3.10 0.54
N ALA A 486 -43.67 -3.82 0.77
CA ALA A 486 -42.65 -3.47 1.76
C ALA A 486 -42.11 -2.04 1.60
N LEU A 487 -42.28 -1.42 0.43
CA LEU A 487 -41.79 -0.06 0.15
C LEU A 487 -42.90 1.00 0.22
N SER A 488 -44.15 0.60 0.51
CA SER A 488 -45.33 1.46 0.36
C SER A 488 -45.36 2.65 1.33
N ASP A 489 -44.73 2.52 2.50
CA ASP A 489 -44.70 3.56 3.55
C ASP A 489 -43.46 4.48 3.45
N TRP A 490 -42.62 4.30 2.43
CA TRP A 490 -41.41 5.12 2.26
C TRP A 490 -41.74 6.58 1.96
N ASN A 491 -41.22 7.50 2.78
CA ASN A 491 -41.27 8.93 2.50
C ASN A 491 -40.17 9.35 1.51
N VAL A 492 -40.52 9.38 0.22
CA VAL A 492 -39.57 9.64 -0.88
C VAL A 492 -39.48 11.12 -1.31
N ARG A 493 -39.98 12.08 -0.52
CA ARG A 493 -40.04 13.51 -0.91
C ARG A 493 -38.68 14.15 -1.18
N SER A 494 -37.62 13.64 -0.56
CA SER A 494 -36.25 14.16 -0.72
C SER A 494 -35.51 13.56 -1.91
N VAL A 495 -36.10 12.56 -2.57
CA VAL A 495 -35.44 11.79 -3.63
C VAL A 495 -35.45 12.61 -4.91
N THR A 496 -34.25 12.83 -5.43
CA THR A 496 -34.02 13.54 -6.71
C THR A 496 -33.75 12.59 -7.86
N ASP A 497 -33.31 11.35 -7.58
CA ASP A 497 -33.10 10.31 -8.58
C ASP A 497 -33.62 8.95 -8.12
N MET A 498 -34.58 8.40 -8.88
CA MET A 498 -35.17 7.06 -8.74
C MET A 498 -35.14 6.34 -10.11
N SER A 499 -34.29 6.80 -11.03
CA SER A 499 -34.21 6.26 -12.38
C SER A 499 -33.83 4.78 -12.34
N SER A 500 -34.48 3.96 -13.17
CA SER A 500 -34.17 2.53 -13.32
C SER A 500 -34.23 1.70 -12.04
N MET A 501 -34.89 2.16 -10.95
CA MET A 501 -34.88 1.49 -9.65
C MET A 501 -35.20 -0.01 -9.72
N PHE A 502 -36.14 -0.42 -10.57
CA PHE A 502 -36.55 -1.81 -10.83
C PHE A 502 -36.33 -2.22 -12.29
N ARG A 503 -35.38 -1.60 -12.98
CA ARG A 503 -35.07 -1.97 -14.36
C ARG A 503 -34.69 -3.45 -14.41
N ASP A 504 -35.24 -4.18 -15.37
CA ASP A 504 -34.96 -5.59 -15.59
C ASP A 504 -35.30 -6.50 -14.38
N CYS A 505 -36.28 -6.14 -13.53
CA CYS A 505 -36.85 -7.07 -12.54
C CYS A 505 -37.99 -7.91 -13.13
N THR A 506 -38.19 -9.14 -12.63
CA THR A 506 -39.38 -9.96 -12.96
C THR A 506 -40.49 -9.86 -11.92
#